data_AF-A0A369XR00-F1
#
_entry.id   AF-A0A369XR00-F1
#
_cell.length_a   1.000
_cell.length_b   1.000
_cell.length_c   1.000
_cell.angle_alpha   90.00
_cell.angle_beta   90.00
_cell.angle_gamma   90.00
#
_symmetry.space_group_name_H-M   'P 1'
#
loop_
_entity.id
_entity.type
_entity.pdbx_description
1 polymer ?
#
loop_
_entity_poly.entity_id
_entity_poly.type
_entity_poly.pdbx_seq_one_letter_code
_entity_poly.pdbx_strand_id
1 'polypeptide(L)'
;MHNVVNTLRTQLHHTAGVFTTRVVQHLRDGRRLVFLSRRVRKALPPLHLASDGSEIAAARVANPWLQLWAPRRLSWWIAVLFICGSACFAVGSFAANWPQQLPAWLGVGSVINGVFFVGSLFFTGAAWLQLLEAINGDVADIAVSTGAEARSWRWFSWKPHNAGYSASLVQLVGTLLFNFNTGDAMITGLAWADEELLVWAPDVIGSLCFLVASYLGLLEVSHRFWSWQPRQLSWWIVLLNMLGSIAFMAAAVFAFFVPATGNPDWLWGANFFTLIGALCFLLASYLLLPELFGAEAKPGAVSACR
;
A
#
# COMPACT_ATOMS: atom_id res chain seq x y z
N MET A 1 -2.12 28.07 -25.49
CA MET A 1 -2.65 29.07 -24.53
C MET A 1 -2.48 28.53 -23.13
N HIS A 2 -1.49 29.03 -22.41
CA HIS A 2 -1.12 28.59 -21.07
C HIS A 2 -2.08 29.18 -20.02
N ASN A 3 -2.75 28.31 -19.26
CA ASN A 3 -3.51 28.72 -18.08
C ASN A 3 -2.53 29.09 -16.95
N VAL A 4 -2.14 30.36 -16.90
CA VAL A 4 -1.58 30.96 -15.68
C VAL A 4 -2.68 30.86 -14.62
N VAL A 5 -2.53 29.95 -13.67
CA VAL A 5 -3.58 29.62 -12.69
C VAL A 5 -3.85 30.83 -11.80
N ASN A 6 -5.07 31.36 -11.95
CA ASN A 6 -5.64 32.52 -11.27
C ASN A 6 -5.94 32.20 -9.79
N THR A 7 -4.93 31.81 -9.02
CA THR A 7 -5.03 31.39 -7.62
C THR A 7 -4.97 32.60 -6.68
N LEU A 8 -5.95 32.73 -5.78
CA LEU A 8 -5.99 33.78 -4.74
C LEU A 8 -5.26 33.36 -3.47
N ARG A 9 -5.45 32.12 -3.03
CA ARG A 9 -4.94 31.63 -1.75
C ARG A 9 -4.75 30.12 -1.77
N THR A 10 -3.57 29.67 -1.35
CA THR A 10 -3.26 28.25 -1.13
C THR A 10 -3.23 27.98 0.37
N GLN A 11 -3.93 26.94 0.82
CA GLN A 11 -3.95 26.50 2.21
C GLN A 11 -3.52 25.05 2.31
N LEU A 12 -2.53 24.79 3.17
CA LEU A 12 -2.12 23.45 3.59
C LEU A 12 -3.03 23.02 4.75
N HIS A 13 -3.56 21.80 4.67
CA HIS A 13 -4.29 21.20 5.78
C HIS A 13 -3.54 19.98 6.27
N HIS A 14 -3.23 20.01 7.56
CA HIS A 14 -2.66 18.90 8.28
C HIS A 14 -3.77 18.08 8.91
N THR A 15 -3.62 16.75 8.85
CA THR A 15 -4.54 15.84 9.50
C THR A 15 -3.77 14.77 10.26
N ALA A 16 -4.24 14.43 11.46
CA ALA A 16 -3.50 13.60 12.42
C ALA A 16 -2.13 14.22 12.82
N GLY A 17 -2.15 15.50 13.21
CA GLY A 17 -0.98 16.21 13.74
C GLY A 17 -0.04 16.71 12.64
N VAL A 18 0.95 15.90 12.28
CA VAL A 18 2.10 16.34 11.46
C VAL A 18 1.94 16.10 9.96
N PHE A 19 0.97 15.28 9.53
CA PHE A 19 0.88 14.88 8.13
C PHE A 19 0.07 15.85 7.29
N THR A 20 0.65 16.32 6.18
CA THR A 20 -0.05 17.11 5.17
C THR A 20 -0.87 16.18 4.29
N THR A 21 -2.20 16.16 4.47
CA THR A 21 -3.06 15.23 3.73
C THR A 21 -3.80 15.89 2.57
N ARG A 22 -3.96 17.22 2.59
CA ARG A 22 -4.58 17.97 1.49
C ARG A 22 -4.08 19.41 1.36
N VAL A 23 -4.13 19.92 0.14
CA VAL A 23 -3.93 21.33 -0.21
C VAL A 23 -5.19 21.86 -0.88
N VAL A 24 -5.67 23.04 -0.45
CA VAL A 24 -6.83 23.70 -1.03
C VAL A 24 -6.38 25.00 -1.68
N GLN A 25 -6.60 25.13 -2.99
CA GLN A 25 -6.37 26.36 -3.74
C GLN A 25 -7.71 27.05 -4.01
N HIS A 26 -7.82 28.31 -3.61
CA HIS A 26 -8.99 29.15 -3.88
C HIS A 26 -8.74 29.95 -5.17
N LEU A 27 -9.64 29.84 -6.13
CA LEU A 27 -9.58 30.52 -7.41
C LEU A 27 -10.31 31.89 -7.34
N ARG A 28 -9.94 32.82 -8.23
CA ARG A 28 -10.54 34.17 -8.28
C ARG A 28 -12.04 34.21 -8.50
N ASP A 29 -12.61 33.17 -9.09
CA ASP A 29 -14.04 33.04 -9.37
C ASP A 29 -14.83 32.38 -8.21
N GLY A 30 -14.20 32.17 -7.06
CA GLY A 30 -14.82 31.54 -5.89
C GLY A 30 -14.81 30.01 -5.91
N ARG A 31 -14.31 29.36 -6.97
CA ARG A 31 -14.13 27.90 -7.00
C ARG A 31 -12.93 27.46 -6.15
N ARG A 32 -12.95 26.20 -5.71
CA ARG A 32 -11.87 25.60 -4.93
C ARG A 32 -11.34 24.35 -5.63
N LEU A 33 -10.02 24.21 -5.68
CA LEU A 33 -9.33 22.99 -6.10
C LEU A 33 -8.80 22.29 -4.85
N VAL A 34 -9.19 21.03 -4.64
CA VAL A 34 -8.72 20.22 -3.52
C VAL A 34 -7.78 19.13 -4.04
N PHE A 35 -6.52 19.23 -3.65
CA PHE A 35 -5.48 18.25 -3.92
C PHE A 35 -5.34 17.34 -2.69
N LEU A 36 -5.64 16.06 -2.83
CA LEU A 36 -5.43 15.06 -1.78
C LEU A 36 -4.10 14.35 -2.00
N SER A 37 -3.34 14.09 -0.93
CA SER A 37 -2.02 13.40 -0.98
C SER A 37 -2.06 12.16 -1.88
N ARG A 38 -2.97 11.23 -1.60
CA ARG A 38 -3.11 9.97 -2.35
C ARG A 38 -3.44 10.19 -3.83
N ARG A 39 -4.26 11.18 -4.16
CA ARG A 39 -4.65 11.49 -5.55
C ARG A 39 -3.48 12.08 -6.34
N VAL A 40 -2.75 13.02 -5.72
CA VAL A 40 -1.56 13.63 -6.31
C VAL A 40 -0.51 12.57 -6.60
N ARG A 41 -0.28 11.67 -5.63
CA ARG A 41 0.65 10.54 -5.78
C ARG A 41 0.30 9.64 -6.96
N LYS A 42 -0.99 9.39 -7.18
CA LYS A 42 -1.49 8.58 -8.31
C LYS A 42 -1.63 9.36 -9.61
N ALA A 43 -1.18 10.61 -9.68
CA ALA A 43 -1.37 11.51 -10.83
C ALA A 43 -2.83 11.67 -11.27
N LEU A 44 -3.76 11.64 -10.30
CA LEU A 44 -5.19 11.88 -10.53
C LEU A 44 -5.50 13.38 -10.48
N PRO A 45 -6.50 13.85 -11.25
CA PRO A 45 -6.90 15.26 -11.22
C PRO A 45 -7.40 15.69 -9.84
N PRO A 46 -7.22 16.97 -9.46
CA PRO A 46 -7.77 17.51 -8.23
C PRO A 46 -9.29 17.48 -8.24
N LEU A 47 -9.89 17.57 -7.06
CA LEU A 47 -11.34 17.71 -6.93
C LEU A 47 -11.73 19.17 -7.16
N HIS A 48 -12.69 19.38 -8.05
CA HIS A 48 -13.22 20.71 -8.38
C HIS A 48 -14.48 20.97 -7.57
N LEU A 49 -14.41 21.91 -6.63
CA LEU A 49 -15.55 22.34 -5.83
C LEU A 49 -16.04 23.71 -6.28
N ALA A 50 -17.35 23.84 -6.45
CA ALA A 50 -18.03 25.11 -6.65
C ALA A 50 -17.98 25.97 -5.37
N SER A 51 -18.37 27.23 -5.50
CA SER A 51 -18.39 28.21 -4.41
C SER A 51 -19.31 27.79 -3.26
N ASP A 52 -20.40 27.08 -3.55
CA ASP A 52 -21.32 26.48 -2.57
C ASP A 52 -20.79 25.18 -1.93
N GLY A 53 -19.60 24.71 -2.34
CA GLY A 53 -19.00 23.46 -1.87
C GLY A 53 -19.53 22.20 -2.56
N SER A 54 -20.44 22.32 -3.53
CA SER A 54 -20.83 21.21 -4.37
C SER A 54 -19.69 20.83 -5.32
N GLU A 55 -19.54 19.53 -5.58
CA GLU A 55 -18.52 19.06 -6.50
C GLU A 55 -18.99 19.21 -7.95
N ILE A 56 -18.20 19.94 -8.73
CA ILE A 56 -18.39 20.10 -10.17
C ILE A 56 -18.04 18.75 -10.79
N ALA A 57 -19.05 18.07 -11.32
CA ALA A 57 -18.90 16.71 -11.84
C ALA A 57 -17.70 16.64 -12.80
N ALA A 58 -16.69 15.85 -12.42
CA ALA A 58 -15.63 15.48 -13.33
C ALA A 58 -16.27 14.76 -14.53
N ALA A 59 -15.71 14.97 -15.73
CA ALA A 59 -16.16 14.27 -16.94
C ALA A 59 -16.27 12.76 -16.65
N ARG A 60 -17.34 12.11 -17.14
CA ARG A 60 -17.54 10.66 -16.97
C ARG A 60 -16.33 9.92 -17.51
N VAL A 61 -15.47 9.44 -16.62
CA VAL A 61 -14.45 8.46 -16.98
C VAL A 61 -15.20 7.17 -17.34
N ALA A 62 -14.79 6.50 -18.42
CA ALA A 62 -15.29 5.17 -18.74
C ALA A 62 -15.16 4.25 -17.53
N ASN A 63 -16.01 3.21 -17.44
CA ASN A 63 -16.10 2.35 -16.25
C ASN A 63 -14.70 1.91 -15.77
N PRO A 64 -14.20 2.40 -14.62
CA PRO A 64 -12.82 2.19 -14.20
C PRO A 64 -12.49 0.72 -13.96
N TRP A 65 -13.50 -0.10 -13.70
CA TRP A 65 -13.37 -1.55 -13.54
C TRP A 65 -13.07 -2.30 -14.84
N LEU A 66 -13.26 -1.67 -16.00
CA LEU A 66 -12.93 -2.22 -17.32
C LEU A 66 -11.57 -1.74 -17.83
N GLN A 67 -10.91 -0.82 -17.12
CA GLN A 67 -9.59 -0.30 -17.47
C GLN A 67 -8.55 -0.93 -16.56
N LEU A 68 -7.76 -1.87 -17.09
CA LEU A 68 -6.72 -2.57 -16.34
C LEU A 68 -5.31 -2.31 -16.89
N TRP A 69 -5.18 -1.54 -17.96
CA TRP A 69 -3.93 -1.36 -18.69
C TRP A 69 -3.42 0.09 -18.63
N ALA A 70 -2.36 0.33 -17.86
CA ALA A 70 -1.68 1.63 -17.83
C ALA A 70 -0.16 1.50 -17.54
N PRO A 71 0.61 0.80 -18.40
CA PRO A 71 2.04 0.51 -18.14
C PRO A 71 2.93 1.77 -18.13
N ARG A 72 2.44 2.91 -18.61
CA ARG A 72 3.12 4.22 -18.51
C ARG A 72 3.05 4.84 -17.11
N ARG A 73 2.25 4.29 -16.21
CA ARG A 73 2.06 4.80 -14.83
C ARG A 73 2.77 3.90 -13.85
N LEU A 74 3.56 4.50 -12.97
CA LEU A 74 4.27 3.78 -11.90
C LEU A 74 3.31 2.99 -11.01
N SER A 75 2.17 3.60 -10.65
CA SER A 75 1.06 3.00 -9.91
C SER A 75 0.58 1.65 -10.48
N TRP A 76 0.68 1.43 -11.81
CA TRP A 76 0.28 0.18 -12.44
C TRP A 76 1.28 -0.94 -12.15
N TRP A 77 2.58 -0.66 -12.27
CA TRP A 77 3.63 -1.62 -11.92
C TRP A 77 3.61 -1.97 -10.43
N ILE A 78 3.33 -0.98 -9.57
CA ILE A 78 3.10 -1.22 -8.15
C ILE A 78 2.00 -2.27 -7.95
N ALA A 79 0.84 -2.09 -8.58
CA ALA A 79 -0.28 -3.03 -8.48
C ALA A 79 0.08 -4.43 -8.98
N VAL A 80 0.70 -4.53 -10.16
CA VAL A 80 1.12 -5.81 -10.76
C VAL A 80 2.11 -6.56 -9.87
N LEU A 81 3.13 -5.87 -9.35
CA LEU A 81 4.13 -6.50 -8.49
C LEU A 81 3.49 -7.00 -7.19
N PHE A 82 2.61 -6.23 -6.54
CA PHE A 82 1.91 -6.74 -5.35
C PHE A 82 0.95 -7.89 -5.67
N ILE A 83 0.29 -7.90 -6.84
CA ILE A 83 -0.54 -9.03 -7.29
C ILE A 83 0.31 -10.29 -7.43
N CYS A 84 1.45 -10.20 -8.15
CA CYS A 84 2.36 -11.33 -8.32
C CYS A 84 2.91 -11.82 -6.98
N GLY A 85 3.38 -10.91 -6.13
CA GLY A 85 3.89 -11.24 -4.79
C GLY A 85 2.84 -11.92 -3.93
N SER A 86 1.63 -11.36 -3.86
CA SER A 86 0.53 -11.92 -3.07
C SER A 86 0.08 -13.28 -3.60
N ALA A 87 0.04 -13.47 -4.93
CA ALA A 87 -0.28 -14.75 -5.54
C ALA A 87 0.76 -15.82 -5.19
N CYS A 88 2.06 -15.49 -5.21
CA CYS A 88 3.11 -16.40 -4.75
C CYS A 88 2.89 -16.82 -3.30
N PHE A 89 2.66 -15.87 -2.38
CA PHE A 89 2.41 -16.21 -0.96
C PHE A 89 1.14 -17.06 -0.77
N ALA A 90 0.07 -16.77 -1.52
CA ALA A 90 -1.15 -17.57 -1.47
C ALA A 90 -0.90 -19.01 -1.97
N VAL A 91 -0.19 -19.16 -3.08
CA VAL A 91 0.17 -20.48 -3.64
C VAL A 91 1.09 -21.24 -2.69
N GLY A 92 2.14 -20.62 -2.17
CA GLY A 92 3.07 -21.26 -1.23
C GLY A 92 2.37 -21.73 0.05
N SER A 93 1.51 -20.88 0.63
CA SER A 93 0.76 -21.20 1.84
C SER A 93 -0.27 -22.30 1.61
N PHE A 94 -0.97 -22.26 0.48
CA PHE A 94 -1.93 -23.29 0.10
C PHE A 94 -1.23 -24.64 -0.15
N ALA A 95 -0.08 -24.63 -0.84
CA ALA A 95 0.73 -25.82 -1.08
C ALA A 95 1.28 -26.42 0.21
N ALA A 96 1.67 -25.60 1.18
CA ALA A 96 2.14 -26.06 2.48
C ALA A 96 1.04 -26.77 3.30
N ASN A 97 -0.19 -26.25 3.27
CA ASN A 97 -1.29 -26.80 4.07
C ASN A 97 -2.11 -27.90 3.38
N TRP A 98 -2.21 -27.87 2.05
CA TRP A 98 -2.99 -28.84 1.27
C TRP A 98 -2.19 -29.39 0.08
N PRO A 99 -1.01 -29.99 0.31
CA PRO A 99 -0.17 -30.49 -0.78
C PRO A 99 -0.84 -31.57 -1.62
N GLN A 100 -1.80 -32.33 -1.07
CA GLN A 100 -2.53 -33.37 -1.82
C GLN A 100 -3.45 -32.81 -2.90
N GLN A 101 -3.79 -31.52 -2.85
CA GLN A 101 -4.66 -30.85 -3.83
C GLN A 101 -3.90 -30.28 -5.03
N LEU A 102 -2.57 -30.40 -5.02
CA LEU A 102 -1.68 -29.80 -6.01
C LEU A 102 -0.76 -30.87 -6.62
N PRO A 103 -0.12 -30.57 -7.78
CA PRO A 103 0.92 -31.43 -8.32
C PRO A 103 2.03 -31.68 -7.27
N ALA A 104 2.47 -32.93 -7.15
CA ALA A 104 3.39 -33.35 -6.08
C ALA A 104 4.68 -32.51 -5.97
N TRP A 105 5.18 -31.99 -7.10
CA TRP A 105 6.37 -31.13 -7.12
C TRP A 105 6.17 -29.79 -6.40
N LEU A 106 4.94 -29.28 -6.32
CA LEU A 106 4.62 -28.01 -5.65
C LEU A 106 4.52 -28.17 -4.12
N GLY A 107 4.34 -29.40 -3.63
CA GLY A 107 4.36 -29.72 -2.20
C GLY A 107 5.77 -29.91 -1.63
N VAL A 108 6.81 -29.85 -2.46
CA VAL A 108 8.21 -30.00 -2.02
C VAL A 108 8.65 -28.73 -1.28
N GLY A 109 9.15 -28.88 -0.05
CA GLY A 109 9.49 -27.74 0.83
C GLY A 109 10.43 -26.71 0.18
N SER A 110 11.45 -27.13 -0.57
CA SER A 110 12.34 -26.21 -1.29
C SER A 110 11.64 -25.43 -2.40
N VAL A 111 10.64 -26.03 -3.06
CA VAL A 111 9.82 -25.36 -4.07
C VAL A 111 8.91 -24.33 -3.39
N ILE A 112 8.27 -24.70 -2.28
CA ILE A 112 7.43 -23.79 -1.49
C ILE A 112 8.24 -22.59 -1.01
N ASN A 113 9.42 -22.82 -0.43
CA ASN A 113 10.33 -21.75 0.02
C ASN A 113 10.75 -20.86 -1.16
N GLY A 114 11.05 -21.45 -2.32
CA GLY A 114 11.36 -20.70 -3.54
C GLY A 114 10.20 -19.83 -4.02
N VAL A 115 8.96 -20.32 -3.93
CA VAL A 115 7.76 -19.54 -4.27
C VAL A 115 7.59 -18.36 -3.31
N PHE A 116 7.78 -18.56 -2.00
CA PHE A 116 7.75 -17.46 -1.02
C PHE A 116 8.84 -16.42 -1.27
N PHE A 117 10.07 -16.86 -1.55
CA PHE A 117 11.20 -15.99 -1.85
C PHE A 117 10.97 -15.15 -3.12
N VAL A 118 10.49 -15.77 -4.21
CA VAL A 118 10.10 -15.02 -5.41
C VAL A 118 8.99 -14.01 -5.10
N GLY A 119 8.02 -14.40 -4.27
CA GLY A 119 6.97 -13.51 -3.80
C GLY A 119 7.51 -12.28 -3.05
N SER A 120 8.48 -12.46 -2.16
CA SER A 120 9.03 -11.38 -1.33
C SER A 120 9.85 -10.38 -2.17
N LEU A 121 10.51 -10.84 -3.22
CA LEU A 121 11.18 -9.97 -4.21
C LEU A 121 10.17 -9.06 -4.93
N PHE A 122 9.02 -9.60 -5.34
CA PHE A 122 7.95 -8.80 -5.94
C PHE A 122 7.39 -7.76 -4.96
N PHE A 123 7.10 -8.15 -3.71
CA PHE A 123 6.67 -7.22 -2.66
C PHE A 123 7.68 -6.09 -2.43
N THR A 124 8.97 -6.41 -2.43
CA THR A 124 10.05 -5.43 -2.23
C THR A 124 10.18 -4.47 -3.41
N GLY A 125 10.11 -4.99 -4.63
CA GLY A 125 10.04 -4.16 -5.84
C GLY A 125 8.84 -3.22 -5.78
N ALA A 126 7.66 -3.72 -5.40
CA ALA A 126 6.45 -2.92 -5.30
C ALA A 126 6.56 -1.82 -4.21
N ALA A 127 7.11 -2.14 -3.03
CA ALA A 127 7.33 -1.20 -1.95
C ALA A 127 8.35 -0.10 -2.34
N TRP A 128 9.41 -0.47 -3.04
CA TRP A 128 10.37 0.48 -3.60
C TRP A 128 9.71 1.43 -4.61
N LEU A 129 8.91 0.90 -5.54
CA LEU A 129 8.18 1.75 -6.48
C LEU A 129 7.15 2.65 -5.77
N GLN A 130 6.46 2.18 -4.72
CA GLN A 130 5.57 3.02 -3.90
C GLN A 130 6.31 4.17 -3.22
N LEU A 131 7.53 3.93 -2.73
CA LEU A 131 8.37 4.97 -2.14
C LEU A 131 8.77 6.00 -3.18
N LEU A 132 9.20 5.56 -4.38
CA LEU A 132 9.50 6.45 -5.50
C LEU A 132 8.27 7.26 -5.94
N GLU A 133 7.10 6.64 -5.94
CA GLU A 133 5.83 7.31 -6.22
C GLU A 133 5.53 8.41 -5.20
N ALA A 134 5.70 8.11 -3.90
CA ALA A 134 5.51 9.09 -2.82
C ALA A 134 6.53 10.24 -2.88
N ILE A 135 7.78 9.95 -3.25
CA ILE A 135 8.84 10.96 -3.43
C ILE A 135 8.46 11.95 -4.55
N ASN A 136 7.92 11.46 -5.66
CA ASN A 136 7.60 12.28 -6.84
C ASN A 136 6.18 12.86 -6.81
N GLY A 137 5.33 12.39 -5.90
CA GLY A 137 3.89 12.68 -5.84
C GLY A 137 3.43 13.39 -4.56
N ASP A 138 4.25 14.27 -4.00
CA ASP A 138 3.93 14.97 -2.75
C ASP A 138 3.02 16.17 -2.97
N VAL A 139 1.96 16.25 -2.17
CA VAL A 139 1.01 17.35 -2.17
C VAL A 139 1.62 18.65 -1.66
N ALA A 140 2.61 18.58 -0.76
CA ALA A 140 3.28 19.78 -0.22
C ALA A 140 4.00 20.56 -1.32
N ASP A 141 4.56 19.87 -2.31
CA ASP A 141 5.23 20.51 -3.43
C ASP A 141 4.25 21.37 -4.26
N ILE A 142 2.94 21.03 -4.32
CA ILE A 142 1.92 21.83 -5.02
C ILE A 142 1.72 23.20 -4.37
N ALA A 143 1.90 23.29 -3.05
CA ALA A 143 1.77 24.55 -2.35
C ALA A 143 2.93 25.52 -2.65
N VAL A 144 4.10 24.97 -3.00
CA VAL A 144 5.33 25.74 -3.27
C VAL A 144 5.50 26.07 -4.75
N SER A 145 5.03 25.21 -5.66
CA SER A 145 5.17 25.44 -7.10
C SER A 145 4.23 26.54 -7.61
N THR A 146 4.80 27.67 -8.06
CA THR A 146 4.11 28.81 -8.67
C THR A 146 3.82 28.65 -10.17
N GLY A 147 3.96 27.44 -10.73
CA GLY A 147 3.74 27.20 -12.15
C GLY A 147 3.76 25.71 -12.53
N ALA A 148 3.33 25.43 -13.76
CA ALA A 148 3.26 24.09 -14.36
C ALA A 148 4.62 23.63 -14.92
N GLU A 149 5.73 23.87 -14.21
CA GLU A 149 7.01 23.28 -14.61
C GLU A 149 7.00 21.79 -14.32
N ALA A 150 7.27 20.99 -15.36
CA ALA A 150 7.44 19.55 -15.25
C ALA A 150 8.61 19.28 -14.29
N ARG A 151 8.29 18.81 -13.08
CA ARG A 151 9.31 18.54 -12.07
C ARG A 151 10.24 17.44 -12.56
N SER A 152 11.55 17.67 -12.39
CA SER A 152 12.56 16.65 -12.63
C SER A 152 12.32 15.43 -11.72
N TRP A 153 12.49 14.23 -12.26
CA TRP A 153 12.39 12.98 -11.51
C TRP A 153 13.38 12.95 -10.34
N ARG A 154 12.90 12.54 -9.16
CA ARG A 154 13.70 12.42 -7.93
C ARG A 154 13.80 10.96 -7.51
N TRP A 155 15.02 10.49 -7.33
CA TRP A 155 15.30 9.16 -6.78
C TRP A 155 15.35 9.16 -5.25
N PHE A 156 15.77 10.27 -4.65
CA PHE A 156 15.91 10.43 -3.21
C PHE A 156 15.31 11.76 -2.75
N SER A 157 14.49 11.72 -1.71
CA SER A 157 13.95 12.89 -1.04
C SER A 157 13.46 12.50 0.35
N TRP A 158 13.63 13.39 1.33
CA TRP A 158 13.14 13.19 2.69
C TRP A 158 11.81 13.91 2.88
N LYS A 159 10.71 13.16 3.04
CA LYS A 159 9.34 13.69 3.11
C LYS A 159 8.52 13.10 4.27
N PRO A 160 8.99 13.21 5.53
CA PRO A 160 8.34 12.55 6.68
C PRO A 160 6.93 13.08 6.96
N HIS A 161 6.65 14.34 6.60
CA HIS A 161 5.32 14.96 6.74
C HIS A 161 4.29 14.47 5.70
N ASN A 162 4.69 13.59 4.78
CA ASN A 162 3.79 12.90 3.88
C ASN A 162 3.50 11.50 4.44
N ALA A 163 2.24 11.23 4.81
CA ALA A 163 1.84 9.94 5.37
C ALA A 163 2.11 8.78 4.41
N GLY A 164 1.92 9.00 3.11
CA GLY A 164 2.20 8.02 2.07
C GLY A 164 3.69 7.70 1.90
N TYR A 165 4.57 8.68 2.10
CA TYR A 165 6.02 8.47 2.15
C TYR A 165 6.42 7.65 3.37
N SER A 166 5.96 8.03 4.55
CA SER A 166 6.27 7.30 5.78
C SER A 166 5.74 5.87 5.76
N ALA A 167 4.52 5.66 5.24
CA ALA A 167 3.94 4.33 5.06
C ALA A 167 4.79 3.47 4.11
N SER A 168 5.16 3.99 2.94
CA SER A 168 5.96 3.25 1.96
C SER A 168 7.38 2.98 2.42
N LEU A 169 8.00 3.90 3.17
CA LEU A 169 9.33 3.69 3.76
C LEU A 169 9.30 2.57 4.80
N VAL A 170 8.35 2.59 5.74
CA VAL A 170 8.20 1.53 6.75
C VAL A 170 7.85 0.19 6.09
N GLN A 171 6.96 0.20 5.08
CA GLN A 171 6.64 -0.98 4.29
C GLN A 171 7.88 -1.58 3.63
N LEU A 172 8.74 -0.75 3.02
CA LEU A 172 9.97 -1.20 2.36
C LEU A 172 10.90 -1.89 3.37
N VAL A 173 11.10 -1.30 4.55
CA VAL A 173 11.88 -1.92 5.63
C VAL A 173 11.29 -3.29 5.99
N GLY A 174 9.96 -3.37 6.15
CA GLY A 174 9.28 -4.64 6.41
C GLY A 174 9.51 -5.69 5.32
N THR A 175 9.43 -5.31 4.04
CA THR A 175 9.69 -6.24 2.92
C THR A 175 11.14 -6.72 2.84
N LEU A 176 12.10 -5.88 3.21
CA LEU A 176 13.52 -6.27 3.26
C LEU A 176 13.78 -7.29 4.37
N LEU A 177 13.18 -7.09 5.55
CA LEU A 177 13.22 -8.06 6.63
C LEU A 177 12.57 -9.39 6.24
N PHE A 178 11.43 -9.34 5.55
CA PHE A 178 10.79 -10.53 4.99
C PHE A 178 11.66 -11.26 3.96
N ASN A 179 12.41 -10.55 3.12
CA ASN A 179 13.36 -11.17 2.19
C ASN A 179 14.49 -11.89 2.91
N PHE A 180 14.99 -11.33 4.02
CA PHE A 180 15.99 -12.03 4.81
C PHE A 180 15.41 -13.32 5.38
N ASN A 181 14.18 -13.29 5.90
CA ASN A 181 13.50 -14.48 6.41
C ASN A 181 13.26 -15.54 5.31
N THR A 182 12.71 -15.15 4.15
CA THR A 182 12.46 -16.09 3.05
C THR A 182 13.73 -16.54 2.33
N GLY A 183 14.78 -15.72 2.32
CA GLY A 183 16.08 -16.05 1.76
C GLY A 183 16.89 -16.99 2.66
N ASP A 184 16.78 -16.83 3.98
CA ASP A 184 17.36 -17.76 4.96
C ASP A 184 16.77 -19.17 4.78
N ALA A 185 15.45 -19.27 4.61
CA ALA A 185 14.75 -20.52 4.32
C ALA A 185 15.20 -21.22 3.00
N MET A 186 15.97 -20.54 2.14
CA MET A 186 16.57 -21.12 0.93
C MET A 186 17.98 -21.68 1.15
N ILE A 187 18.66 -21.34 2.25
CA ILE A 187 20.03 -21.74 2.54
C ILE A 187 20.00 -22.84 3.61
N THR A 188 20.52 -24.02 3.29
CA THR A 188 20.68 -25.11 4.27
C THR A 188 22.08 -25.03 4.91
N GLY A 189 22.16 -24.91 6.24
CA GLY A 189 23.43 -25.13 6.99
C GLY A 189 23.93 -24.02 7.92
N LEU A 190 23.09 -23.09 8.38
CA LEU A 190 23.46 -22.19 9.48
C LEU A 190 23.37 -22.94 10.82
N ALA A 191 24.34 -22.72 11.71
CA ALA A 191 24.46 -23.48 12.95
C ALA A 191 23.33 -23.13 13.95
N TRP A 192 22.68 -24.16 14.45
CA TRP A 192 21.64 -24.28 15.51
C TRP A 192 21.59 -23.26 16.67
N ALA A 193 22.62 -22.47 16.95
CA ALA A 193 22.59 -21.44 18.00
C ALA A 193 22.23 -20.03 17.48
N ASP A 194 22.27 -19.83 16.16
CA ASP A 194 21.97 -18.55 15.48
C ASP A 194 20.54 -18.50 14.87
N GLU A 195 19.84 -19.64 14.79
CA GLU A 195 18.50 -19.78 14.18
C GLU A 195 17.39 -19.09 14.99
N GLU A 196 17.41 -19.20 16.33
CA GLU A 196 16.41 -18.60 17.23
C GLU A 196 16.65 -17.10 17.49
N LEU A 197 17.19 -16.29 16.58
CA LEU A 197 17.12 -14.82 16.72
C LEU A 197 17.19 -14.14 15.36
N LEU A 198 17.99 -14.71 14.46
CA LEU A 198 18.15 -14.20 13.11
C LEU A 198 16.95 -14.51 12.20
N VAL A 199 16.14 -15.53 12.52
CA VAL A 199 14.99 -15.92 11.68
C VAL A 199 13.68 -15.29 12.16
N TRP A 200 13.38 -15.36 13.46
CA TRP A 200 12.10 -14.84 13.97
C TRP A 200 12.06 -13.32 14.13
N ALA A 201 13.19 -12.69 14.48
CA ALA A 201 13.17 -11.24 14.71
C ALA A 201 12.84 -10.48 13.41
N PRO A 202 13.40 -10.82 12.24
CA PRO A 202 12.97 -10.22 10.98
C PRO A 202 11.50 -10.45 10.64
N ASP A 203 10.94 -11.62 10.95
CA ASP A 203 9.53 -11.94 10.65
C ASP A 203 8.54 -11.10 11.48
N VAL A 204 8.75 -11.06 12.81
CA VAL A 204 7.92 -10.28 13.73
C VAL A 204 8.09 -8.78 13.50
N ILE A 205 9.33 -8.31 13.34
CA ILE A 205 9.61 -6.89 13.07
C ILE A 205 9.05 -6.50 11.70
N GLY A 206 9.20 -7.35 10.67
CA GLY A 206 8.65 -7.13 9.34
C GLY A 206 7.13 -7.02 9.36
N SER A 207 6.46 -7.93 10.08
CA SER A 207 5.00 -7.90 10.29
C SER A 207 4.54 -6.64 11.04
N LEU A 208 5.32 -6.19 12.03
CA LEU A 208 5.05 -4.94 12.75
C LEU A 208 5.20 -3.72 11.82
N CYS A 209 6.21 -3.70 10.95
CA CYS A 209 6.36 -2.69 9.93
C CYS A 209 5.12 -2.64 9.00
N PHE A 210 4.59 -3.78 8.55
CA PHE A 210 3.37 -3.81 7.73
C PHE A 210 2.13 -3.30 8.45
N LEU A 211 1.97 -3.58 9.75
CA LEU A 211 0.91 -3.00 10.58
C LEU A 211 1.02 -1.48 10.67
N VAL A 212 2.22 -0.97 10.97
CA VAL A 212 2.46 0.48 11.05
C VAL A 212 2.22 1.15 9.70
N ALA A 213 2.73 0.58 8.61
CA ALA A 213 2.52 1.09 7.25
C ALA A 213 1.04 1.10 6.87
N SER A 214 0.30 0.03 7.16
CA SER A 214 -1.14 -0.07 6.91
C SER A 214 -1.94 0.96 7.73
N TYR A 215 -1.52 1.20 8.97
CA TYR A 215 -2.14 2.21 9.82
C TYR A 215 -1.92 3.63 9.28
N LEU A 216 -0.71 3.96 8.84
CA LEU A 216 -0.41 5.22 8.18
C LEU A 216 -1.24 5.40 6.88
N GLY A 217 -1.46 4.33 6.12
CA GLY A 217 -2.35 4.32 4.96
C GLY A 217 -3.82 4.60 5.33
N LEU A 218 -4.32 4.01 6.42
CA LEU A 218 -5.66 4.30 6.95
C LEU A 218 -5.79 5.76 7.38
N LEU A 219 -4.78 6.33 8.04
CA LEU A 219 -4.75 7.75 8.41
C LEU A 219 -4.79 8.67 7.19
N GLU A 220 -4.03 8.35 6.14
CA GLU A 220 -3.97 9.13 4.90
C GLU A 220 -5.35 9.21 4.23
N VAL A 221 -6.08 8.09 4.14
CA VAL A 221 -7.40 8.02 3.51
C VAL A 221 -8.50 8.54 4.44
N SER A 222 -8.43 8.23 5.73
CA SER A 222 -9.49 8.55 6.68
C SER A 222 -9.49 10.01 7.12
N HIS A 223 -8.37 10.72 7.02
CA HIS A 223 -8.21 12.07 7.58
C HIS A 223 -8.61 12.14 9.08
N ARG A 224 -8.50 11.03 9.80
CA ARG A 224 -8.70 10.87 11.24
C ARG A 224 -8.22 9.47 11.63
N PHE A 225 -8.12 9.19 12.94
CA PHE A 225 -7.64 7.91 13.44
C PHE A 225 -8.41 6.69 12.92
N TRP A 226 -9.70 6.84 12.62
CA TRP A 226 -10.52 5.80 12.03
C TRP A 226 -11.74 6.39 11.35
N SER A 227 -12.05 6.10 10.09
CA SER A 227 -13.30 6.52 9.45
C SER A 227 -13.99 5.37 8.72
N TRP A 228 -15.32 5.42 8.62
CA TRP A 228 -16.11 4.45 7.86
C TRP A 228 -16.48 5.06 6.51
N GLN A 229 -15.81 4.64 5.44
CA GLN A 229 -16.00 5.20 4.09
C GLN A 229 -16.18 4.10 3.02
N PRO A 230 -17.17 3.19 3.16
CA PRO A 230 -17.33 2.00 2.31
C PRO A 230 -17.65 2.32 0.84
N ARG A 231 -18.00 3.58 0.55
CA ARG A 231 -18.23 4.07 -0.82
C ARG A 231 -16.94 4.42 -1.56
N GLN A 232 -15.79 4.43 -0.87
CA GLN A 232 -14.50 4.76 -1.46
C GLN A 232 -13.65 3.50 -1.61
N LEU A 233 -13.22 3.23 -2.83
CA LEU A 233 -12.29 2.17 -3.17
C LEU A 233 -10.97 2.33 -2.43
N SER A 234 -10.50 3.57 -2.31
CA SER A 234 -9.30 3.92 -1.53
C SER A 234 -9.36 3.40 -0.08
N TRP A 235 -10.55 3.42 0.53
CA TRP A 235 -10.79 2.92 1.89
C TRP A 235 -10.75 1.39 1.96
N TRP A 236 -11.36 0.69 1.00
CA TRP A 236 -11.28 -0.77 0.91
C TRP A 236 -9.84 -1.27 0.72
N ILE A 237 -9.04 -0.57 -0.09
CA ILE A 237 -7.62 -0.93 -0.30
C ILE A 237 -6.84 -0.88 1.02
N VAL A 238 -6.97 0.21 1.79
CA VAL A 238 -6.24 0.34 3.06
C VAL A 238 -6.79 -0.57 4.15
N LEU A 239 -8.09 -0.85 4.16
CA LEU A 239 -8.70 -1.80 5.08
C LEU A 239 -8.20 -3.23 4.80
N LEU A 240 -8.21 -3.66 3.54
CA LEU A 240 -7.72 -4.98 3.15
C LEU A 240 -6.22 -5.13 3.45
N ASN A 241 -5.41 -4.10 3.23
CA ASN A 241 -4.01 -4.12 3.64
C ASN A 241 -3.84 -4.25 5.16
N MET A 242 -4.68 -3.56 5.95
CA MET A 242 -4.69 -3.70 7.41
C MET A 242 -5.06 -5.11 7.85
N LEU A 243 -6.16 -5.67 7.32
CA LEU A 243 -6.59 -7.04 7.61
C LEU A 243 -5.50 -8.06 7.21
N GLY A 244 -4.86 -7.85 6.05
CA GLY A 244 -3.75 -8.68 5.60
C GLY A 244 -2.56 -8.62 6.55
N SER A 245 -2.18 -7.43 7.00
CA SER A 245 -1.08 -7.24 7.96
C SER A 245 -1.37 -7.86 9.33
N ILE A 246 -2.62 -7.80 9.80
CA ILE A 246 -3.04 -8.47 11.04
C ILE A 246 -2.93 -9.99 10.89
N ALA A 247 -3.37 -10.55 9.74
CA ALA A 247 -3.24 -11.97 9.47
C ALA A 247 -1.76 -12.41 9.39
N PHE A 248 -0.90 -11.65 8.73
CA PHE A 248 0.55 -11.93 8.73
C PHE A 248 1.17 -11.85 10.12
N MET A 249 0.77 -10.88 10.96
CA MET A 249 1.23 -10.84 12.35
C MET A 249 0.75 -12.07 13.13
N ALA A 250 -0.49 -12.51 12.93
CA ALA A 250 -0.97 -13.77 13.52
C ALA A 250 -0.11 -14.95 13.04
N ALA A 251 0.21 -15.04 11.75
CA ALA A 251 1.08 -16.09 11.21
C ALA A 251 2.46 -16.10 11.88
N ALA A 252 3.09 -14.93 12.05
CA ALA A 252 4.37 -14.79 12.74
C ALA A 252 4.29 -15.25 14.20
N VAL A 253 3.20 -14.93 14.90
CA VAL A 253 2.95 -15.42 16.27
C VAL A 253 2.82 -16.95 16.30
N PHE A 254 2.08 -17.54 15.36
CA PHE A 254 1.96 -19.00 15.25
C PHE A 254 3.31 -19.66 14.95
N ALA A 255 4.13 -19.06 14.10
CA ALA A 255 5.47 -19.55 13.77
C ALA A 255 6.44 -19.42 14.95
N PHE A 256 6.33 -18.35 15.75
CA PHE A 256 7.19 -18.10 16.90
C PHE A 256 6.92 -19.07 18.06
N PHE A 257 5.65 -19.39 18.33
CA PHE A 257 5.26 -20.24 19.46
C PHE A 257 5.15 -21.73 19.09
N VAL A 258 5.73 -22.19 17.97
CA VAL A 258 5.77 -23.62 17.63
C VAL A 258 6.41 -24.37 18.80
N PRO A 259 5.64 -25.20 19.54
CA PRO A 259 6.16 -25.84 20.74
C PRO A 259 7.27 -26.83 20.36
N ALA A 260 8.26 -26.99 21.24
CA ALA A 260 9.32 -28.00 21.08
C ALA A 260 8.79 -29.45 20.92
N THR A 261 7.51 -29.68 21.25
CA THR A 261 6.81 -30.95 21.01
C THR A 261 6.50 -31.21 19.54
N GLY A 262 6.72 -30.24 18.64
CA GLY A 262 6.54 -30.40 17.20
C GLY A 262 5.08 -30.53 16.76
N ASN A 263 4.14 -29.91 17.48
CA ASN A 263 2.72 -30.01 17.12
C ASN A 263 2.48 -29.40 15.71
N PRO A 264 2.03 -30.19 14.73
CA PRO A 264 1.83 -29.73 13.35
C PRO A 264 0.74 -28.65 13.21
N ASP A 265 -0.16 -28.53 14.17
CA ASP A 265 -1.27 -27.55 14.14
C ASP A 265 -0.76 -26.10 14.15
N TRP A 266 0.38 -25.83 14.80
CA TRP A 266 0.95 -24.48 14.85
C TRP A 266 1.51 -24.03 13.51
N LEU A 267 2.26 -24.93 12.85
CA LEU A 267 2.77 -24.68 11.51
C LEU A 267 1.64 -24.56 10.49
N TRP A 268 0.61 -25.41 10.62
CA TRP A 268 -0.59 -25.30 9.81
C TRP A 268 -1.28 -23.94 10.02
N GLY A 269 -1.39 -23.50 11.27
CA GLY A 269 -1.93 -22.18 11.64
C GLY A 269 -1.13 -21.03 11.03
N ALA A 270 0.20 -21.07 11.10
CA ALA A 270 1.07 -20.07 10.49
C ALA A 270 0.79 -19.95 8.98
N ASN A 271 0.81 -21.06 8.25
CA ASN A 271 0.50 -21.08 6.81
C ASN A 271 -0.93 -20.64 6.51
N PHE A 272 -1.90 -20.99 7.35
CA PHE A 272 -3.30 -20.61 7.17
C PHE A 272 -3.50 -19.09 7.28
N PHE A 273 -2.89 -18.47 8.29
CA PHE A 273 -2.93 -17.02 8.46
C PHE A 273 -2.12 -16.29 7.38
N THR A 274 -0.99 -16.85 6.92
CA THR A 274 -0.26 -16.35 5.75
C THR A 274 -1.14 -16.38 4.49
N LEU A 275 -1.92 -17.45 4.28
CA LEU A 275 -2.86 -17.54 3.16
C LEU A 275 -3.94 -16.44 3.24
N ILE A 276 -4.56 -16.26 4.41
CA ILE A 276 -5.57 -15.19 4.61
C ILE A 276 -4.93 -13.83 4.30
N GLY A 277 -3.74 -13.56 4.84
CA GLY A 277 -3.01 -12.33 4.60
C GLY A 277 -2.73 -12.09 3.12
N ALA A 278 -2.25 -13.11 2.43
CA ALA A 278 -1.95 -13.09 1.01
C ALA A 278 -3.21 -12.81 0.16
N LEU A 279 -4.35 -13.41 0.50
CA LEU A 279 -5.63 -13.15 -0.19
C LEU A 279 -6.12 -11.71 0.03
N CYS A 280 -5.99 -11.19 1.25
CA CYS A 280 -6.31 -9.79 1.54
C CYS A 280 -5.43 -8.83 0.72
N PHE A 281 -4.12 -9.04 0.69
CA PHE A 281 -3.20 -8.23 -0.12
C PHE A 281 -3.44 -8.40 -1.62
N LEU A 282 -3.79 -9.60 -2.09
CA LEU A 282 -4.13 -9.83 -3.50
C LEU A 282 -5.35 -9.01 -3.91
N LEU A 283 -6.42 -9.04 -3.09
CA LEU A 283 -7.61 -8.23 -3.32
C LEU A 283 -7.29 -6.73 -3.27
N ALA A 284 -6.56 -6.27 -2.25
CA ALA A 284 -6.15 -4.86 -2.13
C ALA A 284 -5.37 -4.39 -3.36
N SER A 285 -4.47 -5.24 -3.86
CA SER A 285 -3.59 -4.93 -4.99
C SER A 285 -4.33 -4.94 -6.32
N TYR A 286 -5.29 -5.85 -6.48
CA TYR A 286 -6.22 -5.82 -7.61
C TYR A 286 -7.00 -4.51 -7.62
N LEU A 287 -7.51 -4.05 -6.47
CA LEU A 287 -8.27 -2.80 -6.37
C LEU A 287 -7.45 -1.54 -6.69
N LEU A 288 -6.11 -1.60 -6.61
CA LEU A 288 -5.25 -0.51 -7.09
C LEU A 288 -5.43 -0.24 -8.58
N LEU A 289 -5.78 -1.25 -9.40
CA LEU A 289 -5.97 -1.09 -10.84
C LEU A 289 -7.16 -0.17 -11.19
N PRO A 290 -8.41 -0.45 -10.76
CA PRO A 290 -9.52 0.47 -11.01
C PRO A 290 -9.33 1.83 -10.33
N GLU A 291 -8.62 1.91 -9.19
CA GLU A 291 -8.30 3.19 -8.53
C GLU A 291 -7.45 4.13 -9.41
N LEU A 292 -6.62 3.57 -10.31
CA LEU A 292 -5.88 4.37 -11.30
C LEU A 292 -6.80 5.22 -12.16
N PHE A 293 -7.99 4.71 -12.47
CA PHE A 293 -8.92 5.30 -13.42
C PHE A 293 -10.15 5.91 -12.74
N GLY A 294 -10.35 5.61 -11.45
CA GLY A 294 -11.44 6.12 -10.65
C GLY A 294 -11.36 7.63 -10.44
N ALA A 295 -12.37 8.35 -10.93
CA ALA A 295 -12.68 9.70 -10.47
C ALA A 295 -13.41 9.62 -9.12
N GLU A 296 -12.76 9.17 -8.05
CA GLU A 296 -13.43 9.09 -6.75
C GLU A 296 -13.62 10.48 -6.12
N ALA A 297 -14.84 11.02 -6.17
CA ALA A 297 -15.45 11.73 -5.03
C ALA A 297 -16.97 11.95 -5.23
N LYS A 298 -17.73 11.70 -4.15
CA LYS A 298 -19.01 12.32 -3.69
C LYS A 298 -19.58 11.49 -2.52
N PRO A 299 -20.41 12.03 -1.60
CA PRO A 299 -20.36 13.28 -0.86
C PRO A 299 -20.14 12.99 0.65
N GLY A 300 -19.07 13.50 1.27
CA GLY A 300 -18.88 13.36 2.72
C GLY A 300 -17.55 13.88 3.25
N ALA A 301 -16.50 13.84 2.43
CA ALA A 301 -15.16 14.31 2.84
C ALA A 301 -15.04 15.84 2.95
N VAL A 302 -15.97 16.60 2.34
CA VAL A 302 -15.93 18.07 2.32
C VAL A 302 -16.93 18.70 3.30
N SER A 303 -18.03 18.01 3.63
CA SER A 303 -19.09 18.55 4.51
C SER A 303 -18.86 18.29 6.00
N ALA A 304 -17.95 17.39 6.39
CA ALA A 304 -17.77 16.97 7.79
C ALA A 304 -16.67 17.70 8.57
N CYS A 305 -16.10 18.80 8.06
CA CYS A 305 -15.14 19.62 8.79
C CYS A 305 -15.50 21.10 8.67
N ARG A 306 -16.57 21.48 9.38
CA ARG A 306 -16.50 22.69 10.20
C ARG A 306 -15.79 22.34 11.49
#